data_AF-A0A915MGK1-F1
#
_entry.id   AF-A0A915MGK1-F1
#
_cell.length_a   1.000
_cell.length_b   1.000
_cell.length_c   1.000
_cell.angle_alpha   90.00
_cell.angle_beta   90.00
_cell.angle_gamma   90.00
#
_symmetry.space_group_name_H-M   'P 1'
#
loop_
_entity.id
_entity.type
_entity.pdbx_description
1 polymer ?
#
loop_
_entity_poly.entity_id
_entity_poly.type
_entity_poly.pdbx_seq_one_letter_code
_entity_poly.pdbx_strand_id
1 'polypeptide(L)'
;RDDLVEYLRAAYPQRCGKVYKLVSYWIERIIGGQADFSKCKDRLIASVPGSSIGSLGAKAETWLSDEFLCSLSGSNSLLPPSSLKLIYPTVENVRQSLEGYAAGFYLPYLFKNHIRQNYLLHFFHQWKSDKHGRSLAMPHVKSYAGLDENSKVNWILMSSANLSTSAWGKLEKCGEQLFIRSYELGVLLCEKDHPEGLLLPYDLPLQKYESNDQPFVQDIIYPKLPPDLFGFQGSCEVREASK
;
A
#
# COMPACT_ATOMS: atom_id res chain seq x y z
N ARG A 1 -10.20 -12.14 15.03
CA ARG A 1 -11.53 -12.82 14.95
C ARG A 1 -12.65 -11.89 15.38
N ASP A 2 -12.61 -11.33 16.58
CA ASP A 2 -13.63 -10.36 17.01
C ASP A 2 -13.66 -9.15 16.07
N ASP A 3 -12.49 -8.65 15.62
CA ASP A 3 -12.37 -7.60 14.61
C ASP A 3 -12.99 -7.97 13.25
N LEU A 4 -12.85 -9.23 12.82
CA LEU A 4 -13.44 -9.71 11.55
C LEU A 4 -14.97 -9.86 11.67
N VAL A 5 -15.46 -10.31 12.84
CA VAL A 5 -16.90 -10.39 13.12
C VAL A 5 -17.51 -9.00 13.21
N GLU A 6 -16.83 -8.06 13.86
CA GLU A 6 -17.24 -6.65 13.93
C GLU A 6 -17.25 -6.02 12.54
N TYR A 7 -16.19 -6.22 11.76
CA TYR A 7 -16.11 -5.78 10.37
C TYR A 7 -17.28 -6.33 9.54
N LEU A 8 -17.53 -7.65 9.56
CA LEU A 8 -18.60 -8.26 8.75
C LEU A 8 -20.01 -7.78 9.19
N ARG A 9 -20.23 -7.53 10.49
CA ARG A 9 -21.48 -6.97 11.00
C ARG A 9 -21.69 -5.51 10.57
N ALA A 10 -20.64 -4.71 10.62
CA ALA A 10 -20.67 -3.32 10.15
C ALA A 10 -20.82 -3.25 8.62
N ALA A 11 -20.16 -4.14 7.90
CA ALA A 11 -20.11 -4.11 6.44
C ALA A 11 -21.38 -4.66 5.77
N TYR A 12 -22.01 -5.67 6.36
CA TYR A 12 -23.13 -6.40 5.77
C TYR A 12 -24.33 -6.53 6.74
N PRO A 13 -25.12 -5.46 6.94
CA PRO A 13 -26.27 -5.48 7.86
C PRO A 13 -27.38 -6.45 7.41
N GLN A 14 -28.12 -6.97 8.40
CA GLN A 14 -28.94 -8.20 8.40
C GLN A 14 -30.09 -8.40 7.37
N ARG A 15 -30.16 -7.68 6.24
CA ARG A 15 -31.34 -7.76 5.35
C ARG A 15 -31.41 -8.98 4.41
N CYS A 16 -30.42 -9.89 4.35
CA CYS A 16 -30.38 -10.99 3.35
C CYS A 16 -29.93 -12.36 3.93
N GLY A 17 -30.87 -13.12 4.54
CA GLY A 17 -30.66 -14.31 5.38
C GLY A 17 -30.02 -15.61 4.82
N LYS A 18 -29.19 -15.60 3.77
CA LYS A 18 -28.51 -16.82 3.26
C LYS A 18 -27.01 -16.94 3.60
N VAL A 19 -26.35 -15.84 3.96
CA VAL A 19 -24.88 -15.76 4.16
C VAL A 19 -24.40 -16.43 5.46
N TYR A 20 -25.30 -16.68 6.41
CA TYR A 20 -24.97 -17.02 7.81
C TYR A 20 -24.28 -18.38 8.03
N LYS A 21 -24.62 -19.44 7.29
CA LYS A 21 -24.14 -20.81 7.62
C LYS A 21 -22.65 -21.03 7.37
N LEU A 22 -22.09 -20.42 6.33
CA LEU A 22 -20.66 -20.53 5.99
C LEU A 22 -19.80 -19.71 6.96
N VAL A 23 -20.32 -18.57 7.40
CA VAL A 23 -19.67 -17.64 8.33
C VAL A 23 -19.61 -18.22 9.74
N SER A 24 -20.67 -18.88 10.22
CA SER A 24 -20.68 -19.55 11.53
C SER A 24 -19.65 -20.68 11.69
N TYR A 25 -19.29 -21.40 10.63
CA TYR A 25 -18.34 -22.52 10.66
C TYR A 25 -16.89 -22.09 10.94
N TRP A 26 -16.47 -20.92 10.48
CA TRP A 26 -15.08 -20.43 10.64
C TRP A 26 -14.86 -19.61 11.92
N ILE A 27 -15.94 -19.13 12.54
CA ILE A 27 -15.96 -18.40 13.83
C ILE A 27 -15.39 -19.24 14.97
N GLU A 28 -15.47 -20.56 14.94
CA GLU A 28 -15.10 -21.41 16.07
C GLU A 28 -13.59 -21.63 16.23
N ARG A 29 -12.75 -21.30 15.23
CA ARG A 29 -11.36 -21.82 15.18
C ARG A 29 -10.21 -20.85 15.51
N ILE A 30 -10.44 -19.55 15.75
CA ILE A 30 -9.35 -18.56 15.70
C ILE A 30 -9.46 -17.51 16.83
N ILE A 31 -9.01 -17.76 18.07
CA ILE A 31 -9.05 -16.76 19.16
C ILE A 31 -7.66 -16.59 19.80
N GLY A 32 -7.28 -15.34 20.09
CA GLY A 32 -6.26 -14.98 21.09
C GLY A 32 -5.43 -13.73 20.72
N GLY A 33 -5.84 -12.54 21.18
CA GLY A 33 -5.21 -11.26 20.81
C GLY A 33 -3.88 -10.98 21.51
N GLN A 34 -2.88 -10.51 20.73
CA GLN A 34 -1.62 -9.96 21.21
C GLN A 34 -1.00 -9.03 20.13
N ALA A 35 -0.90 -7.71 20.32
CA ALA A 35 0.02 -6.83 19.54
C ALA A 35 0.48 -5.56 20.31
N ASP A 36 1.79 -5.21 20.30
CA ASP A 36 2.37 -3.96 20.87
C ASP A 36 3.38 -3.37 19.86
N PHE A 37 3.20 -2.10 19.47
CA PHE A 37 3.92 -1.46 18.35
C PHE A 37 4.94 -0.40 18.79
N SER A 38 5.10 -0.15 20.08
CA SER A 38 5.90 0.95 20.65
C SER A 38 7.40 0.93 20.28
N LYS A 39 7.95 -0.24 19.91
CA LYS A 39 9.38 -0.42 19.58
C LYS A 39 9.73 -0.19 18.10
N CYS A 40 8.75 0.02 17.23
CA CYS A 40 9.00 0.13 15.79
C CYS A 40 9.35 1.59 15.45
N LYS A 41 10.49 1.85 14.81
CA LYS A 41 10.93 3.21 14.43
C LYS A 41 10.67 3.54 12.95
N ASP A 42 10.85 2.58 12.05
CA ASP A 42 10.55 2.72 10.63
C ASP A 42 9.14 2.21 10.30
N ARG A 43 8.47 2.84 9.33
CA ARG A 43 7.18 2.38 8.77
C ARG A 43 7.31 2.20 7.27
N LEU A 44 7.27 0.94 6.84
CA LEU A 44 7.26 0.57 5.43
C LEU A 44 5.83 0.39 4.96
N ILE A 45 5.56 0.88 3.77
CA ILE A 45 4.31 0.67 3.08
C ILE A 45 4.66 0.21 1.68
N ALA A 46 4.45 -1.06 1.44
CA ALA A 46 4.50 -1.63 0.12
C ALA A 46 3.08 -1.85 -0.36
N SER A 47 2.49 -0.77 -0.85
CA SER A 47 1.17 -0.78 -1.45
C SER A 47 1.33 -0.33 -2.88
N VAL A 48 0.65 -1.01 -3.80
CA VAL A 48 0.24 -0.37 -5.03
C VAL A 48 -0.61 0.86 -4.65
N PRO A 49 -0.30 2.07 -5.09
CA PRO A 49 -1.23 3.17 -5.16
C PRO A 49 -2.35 2.75 -6.13
N GLY A 50 -3.54 2.53 -5.60
CA GLY A 50 -4.73 2.15 -6.37
C GLY A 50 -5.25 3.29 -7.27
N SER A 51 -6.20 2.93 -8.15
CA SER A 51 -7.08 3.80 -8.98
C SER A 51 -7.69 4.97 -8.23
N SER A 52 -7.82 4.80 -6.92
CA SER A 52 -8.33 5.79 -6.00
C SER A 52 -7.25 6.21 -5.03
N ILE A 53 -6.11 6.74 -5.49
CA ILE A 53 -5.56 7.86 -4.72
C ILE A 53 -6.62 8.97 -4.77
N GLY A 54 -7.56 8.89 -3.83
CA GLY A 54 -8.42 9.99 -3.47
C GLY A 54 -7.49 11.03 -2.90
N SER A 55 -7.04 11.96 -3.75
CA SER A 55 -6.29 13.18 -3.42
C SER A 55 -5.80 13.19 -1.98
N LEU A 56 -4.61 12.63 -1.72
CA LEU A 56 -4.04 12.53 -0.36
C LEU A 56 -3.80 13.92 0.28
N GLY A 57 -4.09 14.98 -0.49
CA GLY A 57 -3.90 16.38 -0.16
C GLY A 57 -2.80 16.97 -1.02
N ALA A 58 -2.71 18.29 -1.03
CA ALA A 58 -1.66 19.01 -1.74
C ALA A 58 -0.29 18.88 -1.06
N LYS A 59 -0.26 18.49 0.22
CA LYS A 59 0.95 18.28 1.02
C LYS A 59 0.84 17.01 1.85
N ALA A 60 1.99 16.46 2.27
CA ALA A 60 2.04 15.22 3.05
C ALA A 60 1.26 15.35 4.37
N GLU A 61 1.31 16.52 5.00
CA GLU A 61 0.69 16.83 6.29
C GLU A 61 -0.84 16.87 6.21
N THR A 62 -1.41 16.90 5.01
CA THR A 62 -2.87 16.92 4.87
C THR A 62 -3.54 15.61 5.32
N TRP A 63 -2.81 14.50 5.27
CA TRP A 63 -3.33 13.18 5.66
C TRP A 63 -2.21 12.15 5.86
N LEU A 64 -1.23 12.11 4.95
CA LEU A 64 -0.22 11.06 4.88
C LEU A 64 0.72 11.04 6.12
N SER A 65 1.33 12.17 6.47
CA SER A 65 2.25 12.25 7.62
C SER A 65 1.54 12.54 8.93
N ASP A 66 0.36 13.15 8.90
CA ASP A 66 -0.33 13.62 10.11
C ASP A 66 -1.29 12.54 10.64
N GLU A 67 -2.27 12.11 9.85
CA GLU A 67 -3.27 11.13 10.30
C GLU A 67 -2.76 9.70 10.13
N PHE A 68 -2.29 9.38 8.93
CA PHE A 68 -2.01 8.01 8.54
C PHE A 68 -0.71 7.48 9.15
N LEU A 69 0.40 8.20 9.04
CA LEU A 69 1.67 7.81 9.70
C LEU A 69 1.54 7.77 11.23
N CYS A 70 0.78 8.69 11.83
CA CYS A 70 0.50 8.67 13.28
C CYS A 70 -0.29 7.42 13.68
N SER A 71 -1.28 7.01 12.89
CA SER A 71 -2.01 5.77 13.12
C SER A 71 -1.09 4.55 13.04
N LEU A 72 -0.19 4.50 12.04
CA LEU A 72 0.81 3.43 11.93
C LEU A 72 1.81 3.42 13.09
N SER A 73 2.00 4.54 13.80
CA SER A 73 2.84 4.62 14.99
C SER A 73 2.11 4.21 16.28
N GLY A 74 0.84 3.80 16.19
CA GLY A 74 0.01 3.45 17.33
C GLY A 74 -0.39 4.68 18.16
N SER A 75 -0.39 5.87 17.56
CA SER A 75 -0.76 7.16 18.16
C SER A 75 0.06 7.59 19.39
N ASN A 76 1.10 6.83 19.75
CA ASN A 76 1.92 7.03 20.96
C ASN A 76 3.28 7.68 20.67
N SER A 77 3.67 7.81 19.40
CA SER A 77 4.94 8.44 19.00
C SER A 77 4.78 9.29 17.74
N LEU A 78 5.24 10.55 17.81
CA LEU A 78 5.39 11.41 16.64
C LEU A 78 6.62 10.95 15.83
N LEU A 79 6.40 10.05 14.88
CA LEU A 79 7.46 9.67 13.93
C LEU A 79 7.68 10.80 12.93
N PRO A 80 8.93 11.14 12.58
CA PRO A 80 9.19 12.10 11.53
C PRO A 80 8.73 11.53 10.17
N PRO A 81 8.31 12.36 9.21
CA PRO A 81 7.92 11.92 7.87
C PRO A 81 8.97 11.05 7.17
N SER A 82 10.26 11.25 7.45
CA SER A 82 11.36 10.43 6.92
C SER A 82 11.30 8.95 7.32
N SER A 83 10.54 8.60 8.36
CA SER A 83 10.32 7.22 8.80
C SER A 83 9.36 6.46 7.86
N LEU A 84 8.60 7.20 7.05
CA LEU A 84 7.66 6.64 6.09
C LEU A 84 8.38 6.30 4.78
N LYS A 85 8.33 5.04 4.38
CA LYS A 85 8.91 4.56 3.12
C LYS A 85 7.82 3.90 2.30
N LEU A 86 7.57 4.42 1.09
CA LEU A 86 6.56 3.90 0.17
C LEU A 86 7.24 3.10 -0.94
N ILE A 87 6.84 1.86 -1.21
CA ILE A 87 7.28 1.11 -2.37
C ILE A 87 6.26 1.28 -3.49
N TYR A 88 6.71 1.77 -4.64
CA TYR A 88 5.89 1.84 -5.83
C TYR A 88 6.74 1.55 -7.07
N PRO A 89 6.26 0.74 -8.04
CA PRO A 89 7.01 0.50 -9.26
C PRO A 89 7.36 1.79 -10.02
N THR A 90 8.63 1.91 -10.39
CA THR A 90 9.06 2.92 -11.36
C THR A 90 8.53 2.56 -12.75
N VAL A 91 8.61 3.51 -13.68
CA VAL A 91 8.36 3.24 -15.11
C VAL A 91 9.26 2.10 -15.60
N GLU A 92 10.53 2.07 -15.15
CA GLU A 92 11.48 1.03 -15.54
C GLU A 92 11.14 -0.34 -14.94
N ASN A 93 10.68 -0.40 -13.68
CA ASN A 93 10.18 -1.63 -13.08
C ASN A 93 9.06 -2.24 -13.92
N VAL A 94 8.10 -1.43 -14.37
CA VAL A 94 6.97 -1.89 -15.19
C VAL A 94 7.42 -2.26 -16.60
N ARG A 95 8.20 -1.40 -17.26
CA ARG A 95 8.69 -1.60 -18.63
C ARG A 95 9.51 -2.89 -18.77
N GLN A 96 10.35 -3.20 -17.77
CA GLN A 96 11.18 -4.42 -17.75
C GLN A 96 10.46 -5.64 -17.14
N SER A 97 9.22 -5.48 -16.67
CA SER A 97 8.48 -6.58 -16.05
C SER A 97 8.13 -7.69 -17.05
N LEU A 98 7.74 -8.85 -16.52
CA LEU A 98 7.30 -10.01 -17.32
C LEU A 98 6.11 -9.69 -18.23
N GLU A 99 5.27 -8.72 -17.83
CA GLU A 99 4.08 -8.29 -18.58
C GLU A 99 4.29 -6.94 -19.30
N GLY A 100 5.49 -6.37 -19.21
CA GLY A 100 5.78 -5.04 -19.75
C GLY A 100 4.81 -3.97 -19.24
N TYR A 101 4.42 -3.05 -20.11
CA TYR A 101 3.46 -2.00 -19.78
C TYR A 101 2.04 -2.52 -19.47
N ALA A 102 1.70 -3.76 -19.84
CA ALA A 102 0.41 -4.36 -19.48
C ALA A 102 0.28 -4.60 -17.96
N ALA A 103 1.37 -4.83 -17.22
CA ALA A 103 1.32 -4.87 -15.75
C ALA A 103 0.73 -3.58 -15.16
N GLY A 104 0.86 -2.45 -15.88
CA GLY A 104 0.33 -1.16 -15.50
C GLY A 104 -1.18 -1.13 -15.30
N PHE A 105 -1.95 -2.05 -15.89
CA PHE A 105 -3.40 -2.16 -15.66
C PHE A 105 -3.75 -2.38 -14.19
N TYR A 106 -2.86 -3.05 -13.45
CA TYR A 106 -3.04 -3.36 -12.03
C TYR A 106 -2.40 -2.32 -11.10
N LEU A 107 -1.80 -1.26 -11.67
CA LEU A 107 -1.14 -0.16 -10.98
C LEU A 107 -1.83 1.16 -11.32
N PRO A 108 -3.04 1.41 -10.81
CA PRO A 108 -3.91 2.38 -11.41
C PRO A 108 -3.65 3.80 -10.87
N TYR A 109 -2.40 4.24 -10.91
CA TYR A 109 -2.03 5.60 -10.56
C TYR A 109 -2.20 6.51 -11.78
N LEU A 110 -3.12 7.47 -11.70
CA LEU A 110 -3.45 8.36 -12.82
C LEU A 110 -2.69 9.69 -12.74
N PHE A 111 -2.39 10.28 -13.90
CA PHE A 111 -1.63 11.51 -14.06
C PHE A 111 -2.27 12.69 -13.32
N LYS A 112 -3.60 12.80 -13.40
CA LYS A 112 -4.36 13.84 -12.68
C LYS A 112 -4.14 13.81 -11.17
N ASN A 113 -3.86 12.63 -10.60
CA ASN A 113 -3.54 12.46 -9.18
C ASN A 113 -2.06 12.79 -8.98
N HIS A 114 -1.19 12.27 -9.84
CA HIS A 114 0.25 12.48 -9.78
C HIS A 114 0.65 13.94 -9.65
N ILE A 115 0.16 14.80 -10.55
CA ILE A 115 0.49 16.22 -10.57
C ILE A 115 0.08 16.98 -9.30
N ARG A 116 -0.89 16.46 -8.53
CA ARG A 116 -1.39 17.10 -7.30
C ARG A 116 -0.60 16.71 -6.04
N GLN A 117 0.27 15.72 -6.14
CA GLN A 117 0.94 15.12 -4.99
C GLN A 117 2.39 14.70 -5.30
N ASN A 118 3.10 15.53 -6.07
CA ASN A 118 4.52 15.30 -6.39
C ASN A 118 5.41 15.14 -5.14
N TYR A 119 4.96 15.61 -3.97
CA TYR A 119 5.66 15.36 -2.71
C TYR A 119 5.85 13.87 -2.42
N LEU A 120 5.01 12.97 -2.94
CA LEU A 120 5.14 11.51 -2.75
C LEU A 120 6.48 10.95 -3.24
N LEU A 121 7.11 11.60 -4.23
CA LEU A 121 8.43 11.20 -4.74
C LEU A 121 9.49 11.13 -3.62
N HIS A 122 9.39 12.02 -2.62
CA HIS A 122 10.30 12.02 -1.47
C HIS A 122 10.17 10.77 -0.60
N PHE A 123 9.08 10.01 -0.73
CA PHE A 123 8.83 8.79 0.04
C PHE A 123 9.01 7.51 -0.80
N PHE A 124 9.04 7.60 -2.13
CA PHE A 124 9.09 6.42 -3.02
C PHE A 124 10.42 5.66 -3.02
N HIS A 125 10.28 4.35 -3.11
CA HIS A 125 11.31 3.32 -3.22
C HIS A 125 10.89 2.37 -4.34
N GLN A 126 11.87 1.84 -5.07
CA GLN A 126 11.65 0.96 -6.21
C GLN A 126 11.07 -0.38 -5.76
N TRP A 127 10.31 -1.03 -6.65
CA TRP A 127 9.94 -2.42 -6.45
C TRP A 127 11.16 -3.32 -6.66
N LYS A 128 11.48 -4.15 -5.66
CA LYS A 128 12.59 -5.10 -5.69
C LYS A 128 12.29 -6.32 -4.82
N SER A 129 12.43 -7.51 -5.38
CA SER A 129 12.15 -8.78 -4.72
C SER A 129 13.07 -9.86 -5.31
N ASP A 130 14.37 -9.59 -5.38
CA ASP A 130 15.39 -10.46 -5.98
C ASP A 130 15.55 -11.73 -5.14
N LYS A 131 15.53 -11.60 -3.81
CA LYS A 131 15.65 -12.74 -2.89
C LYS A 131 14.51 -13.75 -3.05
N HIS A 132 13.39 -13.30 -3.61
CA HIS A 132 12.22 -14.13 -3.88
C HIS A 132 12.02 -14.43 -5.38
N GLY A 133 12.90 -13.94 -6.26
CA GLY A 133 12.79 -14.11 -7.71
C GLY A 133 11.58 -13.40 -8.34
N ARG A 134 11.09 -12.30 -7.73
CA ARG A 134 9.85 -11.61 -8.12
C ARG A 134 10.03 -10.16 -8.55
N SER A 135 11.26 -9.67 -8.71
CA SER A 135 11.50 -8.27 -9.16
C SER A 135 10.83 -7.94 -10.50
N LEU A 136 10.72 -8.92 -11.41
CA LEU A 136 10.06 -8.73 -12.70
C LEU A 136 8.55 -9.01 -12.67
N ALA A 137 8.00 -9.46 -11.54
CA ALA A 137 6.56 -9.65 -11.34
C ALA A 137 6.00 -8.43 -10.60
N MET A 138 5.24 -7.59 -11.30
CA MET A 138 4.74 -6.36 -10.68
C MET A 138 3.82 -6.65 -9.50
N PRO A 139 3.97 -5.90 -8.40
CA PRO A 139 3.21 -6.17 -7.20
C PRO A 139 1.75 -5.82 -7.44
N HIS A 140 0.85 -6.76 -7.14
CA HIS A 140 -0.55 -6.46 -6.82
C HIS A 140 -0.85 -6.65 -5.33
N VAL A 141 0.14 -7.09 -4.56
CA VAL A 141 0.08 -7.21 -3.11
C VAL A 141 0.10 -5.84 -2.44
N LYS A 142 -0.62 -5.68 -1.32
CA LYS A 142 -0.54 -4.51 -0.46
C LYS A 142 -0.16 -4.97 0.94
N SER A 143 0.89 -4.38 1.45
CA SER A 143 1.49 -4.74 2.72
C SER A 143 2.03 -3.50 3.42
N TYR A 144 1.87 -3.47 4.72
CA TYR A 144 2.33 -2.40 5.60
C TYR A 144 3.17 -3.09 6.68
N ALA A 145 4.30 -2.52 7.06
CA ALA A 145 5.17 -3.15 8.04
C ALA A 145 5.85 -2.12 8.95
N GLY A 146 6.05 -2.49 10.21
CA GLY A 146 6.84 -1.72 11.16
C GLY A 146 8.18 -2.39 11.38
N LEU A 147 9.26 -1.63 11.22
CA LEU A 147 10.62 -2.10 11.42
C LEU A 147 11.27 -1.37 12.61
N ASP A 148 12.21 -2.04 13.27
CA ASP A 148 13.12 -1.39 14.23
C ASP A 148 14.36 -0.81 13.52
N GLU A 149 15.25 -0.19 14.30
CA GLU A 149 16.50 0.43 13.80
C GLU A 149 17.45 -0.55 13.13
N ASN A 150 17.33 -1.85 13.43
CA ASN A 150 18.15 -2.91 12.87
C ASN A 150 17.48 -3.56 11.65
N SER A 151 16.42 -2.93 11.11
CA SER A 151 15.60 -3.48 10.02
C SER A 151 14.91 -4.81 10.36
N LYS A 152 14.75 -5.14 11.65
CA LYS A 152 13.94 -6.28 12.08
C LYS A 152 12.47 -5.93 11.90
N VAL A 153 11.71 -6.83 11.30
CA VAL A 153 10.28 -6.67 11.07
C VAL A 153 9.51 -7.05 12.33
N ASN A 154 8.84 -6.08 12.94
CA ASN A 154 8.07 -6.27 14.18
C ASN A 154 6.61 -6.61 13.91
N TRP A 155 6.05 -6.13 12.80
CA TRP A 155 4.71 -6.49 12.35
C TRP A 155 4.57 -6.31 10.84
N ILE A 156 3.67 -7.08 10.24
CA ILE A 156 3.25 -6.95 8.85
C ILE A 156 1.72 -7.02 8.79
N LEU A 157 1.09 -6.04 8.18
CA LEU A 157 -0.29 -6.10 7.74
C LEU A 157 -0.34 -6.41 6.24
N MET A 158 -0.89 -7.55 5.87
CA MET A 158 -1.23 -7.89 4.49
C MET A 158 -2.69 -7.53 4.24
N SER A 159 -3.01 -6.70 3.24
CA SER A 159 -4.36 -6.17 3.06
C SER A 159 -4.76 -6.04 1.60
N SER A 160 -6.07 -5.91 1.34
CA SER A 160 -6.58 -5.42 0.06
C SER A 160 -6.45 -3.89 -0.09
N ALA A 161 -6.35 -3.18 1.04
CA ALA A 161 -6.31 -1.73 1.11
C ALA A 161 -5.11 -1.16 0.35
N ASN A 162 -5.38 -0.35 -0.67
CA ASN A 162 -4.36 0.52 -1.27
C ASN A 162 -4.09 1.74 -0.36
N LEU A 163 -2.97 2.43 -0.57
CA LEU A 163 -2.71 3.74 0.04
C LEU A 163 -3.71 4.80 -0.47
N SER A 164 -4.84 4.94 0.23
CA SER A 164 -5.90 5.87 -0.11
C SER A 164 -6.78 6.23 1.09
N THR A 165 -7.33 7.44 1.08
CA THR A 165 -8.36 7.88 2.04
C THR A 165 -9.66 7.09 1.90
N SER A 166 -9.96 6.52 0.72
CA SER A 166 -11.14 5.66 0.55
C SER A 166 -11.02 4.33 1.30
N ALA A 167 -9.82 3.73 1.30
CA ALA A 167 -9.53 2.45 1.94
C ALA A 167 -9.30 2.62 3.45
N TRP A 168 -8.53 3.64 3.83
CA TRP A 168 -8.06 3.83 5.22
C TRP A 168 -8.88 4.83 6.03
N GLY A 169 -9.70 5.63 5.36
CA GLY A 169 -10.49 6.67 5.96
C GLY A 169 -9.74 7.99 6.12
N LYS A 170 -10.50 9.05 6.38
CA LYS A 170 -10.02 10.38 6.73
C LYS A 170 -10.87 10.95 7.86
N LEU A 171 -10.24 11.63 8.82
CA LEU A 171 -10.95 12.33 9.87
C LEU A 171 -11.71 13.54 9.31
N GLU A 172 -12.98 13.65 9.67
CA GLU A 172 -13.90 14.73 9.36
C GLU A 172 -14.48 15.29 10.68
N LYS A 173 -15.26 16.37 10.58
CA LYS A 173 -15.94 17.00 11.73
C LYS A 173 -14.99 17.25 12.90
N CYS A 174 -13.86 17.91 12.61
CA CYS A 174 -12.84 18.24 13.61
C CYS A 174 -12.28 17.02 14.37
N GLY A 175 -12.23 15.84 13.74
CA GLY A 175 -11.69 14.62 14.34
C GLY A 175 -12.72 13.70 14.98
N GLU A 176 -14.01 14.08 14.98
CA GLU A 176 -15.07 13.29 15.62
C GLU A 176 -15.59 12.14 14.75
N GLN A 177 -15.26 12.13 13.45
CA GLN A 177 -15.76 11.12 12.52
C GLN A 177 -14.63 10.62 11.61
N LEU A 178 -14.41 9.30 11.56
CA LEU A 178 -13.58 8.67 10.53
C LEU A 178 -14.44 8.27 9.34
N PHE A 179 -14.23 8.87 8.17
CA PHE A 179 -15.03 8.61 6.97
C PHE A 179 -14.30 7.66 6.01
N ILE A 180 -14.82 6.43 5.85
CA ILE A 180 -14.29 5.35 5.00
C ILE A 180 -15.27 5.06 3.86
N ARG A 181 -14.76 4.81 2.65
CA ARG A 181 -15.57 4.65 1.42
C ARG A 181 -15.48 3.27 0.76
N SER A 182 -14.57 2.42 1.24
CA SER A 182 -14.27 1.12 0.63
C SER A 182 -14.34 0.01 1.67
N TYR A 183 -14.77 -1.17 1.23
CA TYR A 183 -14.65 -2.39 2.01
C TYR A 183 -13.28 -2.99 1.78
N GLU A 184 -12.46 -3.00 2.83
CA GLU A 184 -11.11 -3.55 2.79
C GLU A 184 -10.92 -4.56 3.91
N LEU A 185 -10.05 -5.54 3.71
CA LEU A 185 -9.72 -6.52 4.73
C LEU A 185 -8.24 -6.88 4.67
N GLY A 186 -7.65 -7.12 5.84
CA GLY A 186 -6.28 -7.57 5.96
C GLY A 186 -6.03 -8.42 7.20
N VAL A 187 -4.85 -9.00 7.25
CA VAL A 187 -4.34 -9.79 8.38
C VAL A 187 -3.08 -9.14 8.91
N LEU A 188 -3.07 -8.82 10.20
CA LEU A 188 -1.93 -8.30 10.92
C LEU A 188 -1.19 -9.45 11.60
N LEU A 189 0.10 -9.58 11.29
CA LEU A 189 1.03 -10.53 11.88
C LEU A 189 2.01 -9.75 12.75
N CYS A 190 2.24 -10.21 13.98
CA CYS A 190 3.16 -9.56 14.93
C CYS A 190 4.30 -10.51 15.28
N GLU A 191 5.51 -9.98 15.40
CA GLU A 191 6.73 -10.78 15.59
C GLU A 191 6.67 -11.68 16.84
N LYS A 192 6.04 -11.22 17.93
CA LYS A 192 5.88 -12.02 19.14
C LYS A 192 5.08 -13.31 18.95
N ASP A 193 4.22 -13.37 17.93
CA ASP A 193 3.41 -14.54 17.60
C ASP A 193 4.12 -15.44 16.55
N HIS A 194 5.27 -14.99 16.04
CA HIS A 194 6.02 -15.59 14.93
C HIS A 194 7.52 -15.66 15.27
N PRO A 195 7.94 -16.60 16.15
CA PRO A 195 9.33 -16.73 16.59
C PRO A 195 10.31 -17.03 15.45
N GLU A 196 9.83 -17.60 14.35
CA GLU A 196 10.58 -17.82 13.10
C GLU A 196 10.90 -16.51 12.35
N GLY A 197 10.28 -15.40 12.74
CA GLY A 197 10.39 -14.10 12.11
C GLY A 197 9.34 -13.87 11.03
N LEU A 198 9.12 -12.60 10.69
CA LEU A 198 8.17 -12.17 9.68
C LEU A 198 8.89 -11.93 8.34
N LEU A 199 8.39 -12.53 7.26
CA LEU A 199 8.95 -12.38 5.92
C LEU A 199 8.15 -11.35 5.11
N LEU A 200 8.88 -10.38 4.54
CA LEU A 200 8.31 -9.43 3.58
C LEU A 200 8.32 -10.03 2.17
N PRO A 201 7.36 -9.67 1.30
CA PRO A 201 7.34 -10.13 -0.09
C PRO A 201 8.34 -9.40 -1.01
N TYR A 202 9.21 -8.56 -0.45
CA TYR A 202 10.19 -7.70 -1.13
C TYR A 202 11.46 -7.57 -0.30
N ASP A 203 12.53 -7.09 -0.94
CA ASP A 203 13.85 -7.07 -0.33
C ASP A 203 14.04 -5.90 0.63
N LEU A 204 14.79 -6.14 1.70
CA LEU A 204 15.42 -5.12 2.54
C LEU A 204 16.95 -5.14 2.36
N PRO A 205 17.63 -3.97 2.48
CA PRO A 205 17.04 -2.63 2.64
C PRO A 205 16.32 -2.15 1.37
N LEU A 206 15.34 -1.26 1.52
CA LEU A 206 14.62 -0.71 0.36
C LEU A 206 15.53 0.15 -0.51
N GLN A 207 15.37 0.02 -1.83
CA GLN A 207 16.07 0.87 -2.79
C GLN A 207 15.29 2.16 -3.03
N LYS A 208 15.83 3.29 -2.59
CA LYS A 208 15.24 4.62 -2.83
C LYS A 208 15.16 4.90 -4.33
N TYR A 209 14.14 5.64 -4.77
CA TYR A 209 14.12 6.18 -6.14
C TYR A 209 15.39 7.02 -6.41
N GLU A 210 15.99 6.80 -7.56
CA GLU A 210 17.09 7.60 -8.09
C GLU A 210 16.57 8.91 -8.70
N SER A 211 17.48 9.85 -9.02
CA SER A 211 17.12 11.16 -9.57
C SER A 211 16.37 11.09 -10.90
N ASN A 212 16.57 10.02 -11.66
CA ASN A 212 15.96 9.81 -12.98
C ASN A 212 14.74 8.89 -12.91
N ASP A 213 14.45 8.30 -11.75
CA ASP A 213 13.29 7.44 -11.58
C ASP A 213 12.01 8.25 -11.67
N GLN A 214 11.04 7.68 -12.36
CA GLN A 214 9.68 8.20 -12.43
C GLN A 214 8.73 7.12 -11.92
N PRO A 215 7.70 7.47 -11.14
CA PRO A 215 6.65 6.54 -10.79
C PRO A 215 5.90 6.12 -12.06
N PHE A 216 5.51 4.85 -12.16
CA PHE A 216 4.63 4.45 -13.25
C PHE A 216 3.27 5.15 -13.13
N VAL A 217 2.73 5.64 -14.24
CA VAL A 217 1.45 6.35 -14.30
C VAL A 217 0.66 5.72 -15.44
N GLN A 218 -0.48 5.12 -15.09
CA GLN A 218 -1.24 4.22 -15.95
C GLN A 218 -1.72 4.88 -17.24
N ASP A 219 -2.04 6.17 -17.19
CA ASP A 219 -2.58 6.99 -18.28
C ASP A 219 -1.55 7.96 -18.88
N ILE A 220 -0.26 7.57 -18.92
CA ILE A 220 0.79 8.25 -19.72
C ILE A 220 1.53 7.32 -20.71
N ILE A 221 1.87 7.86 -21.90
CA ILE A 221 2.87 7.28 -22.83
C ILE A 221 4.27 7.79 -22.47
N TYR A 222 5.28 6.92 -22.56
CA TYR A 222 6.69 7.17 -22.27
C TYR A 222 7.56 7.18 -23.54
N PRO A 223 7.41 8.16 -24.45
CA PRO A 223 8.00 8.11 -25.79
C PRO A 223 9.54 8.23 -25.80
N LYS A 224 10.12 8.74 -24.71
CA LYS A 224 11.57 8.89 -24.56
C LYS A 224 12.27 7.63 -24.04
N LEU A 225 11.50 6.65 -23.58
CA LEU A 225 12.03 5.37 -23.13
C LEU A 225 12.00 4.36 -24.28
N PRO A 226 12.89 3.35 -24.27
CA PRO A 226 12.77 2.20 -25.14
C PRO A 226 11.39 1.53 -24.98
N PRO A 227 10.92 0.77 -25.97
CA PRO A 227 9.73 -0.05 -25.76
C PRO A 227 9.96 -1.11 -24.67
N ASP A 228 8.87 -1.67 -24.15
CA ASP A 228 8.90 -2.89 -23.34
C ASP A 228 9.24 -4.13 -24.18
N LEU A 229 9.26 -5.30 -23.54
CA LEU A 229 9.53 -6.59 -24.19
C LEU A 229 8.57 -6.91 -25.36
N PHE A 230 7.40 -6.27 -25.39
CA PHE A 230 6.34 -6.52 -26.36
C PHE A 230 6.24 -5.41 -27.42
N GLY A 231 7.13 -4.42 -27.40
CA GLY A 231 7.18 -3.33 -28.37
C GLY A 231 6.33 -2.10 -28.02
N PHE A 232 5.72 -2.03 -26.83
CA PHE A 232 4.89 -0.90 -26.43
C PHE A 232 5.70 0.19 -25.73
N GLN A 233 5.24 1.45 -25.78
CA GLN A 233 5.89 2.60 -25.12
C GLN A 233 5.00 3.23 -24.02
N GLY A 234 4.14 2.44 -23.40
CA GLY A 234 3.17 2.87 -22.40
C GLY A 234 1.97 1.92 -22.38
N SER A 235 1.01 2.18 -21.50
CA SER A 235 -0.24 1.40 -21.47
C SER A 235 -1.07 1.65 -22.74
N CYS A 236 -1.87 0.67 -23.16
CA CYS A 236 -2.61 0.72 -24.44
C CYS A 236 -3.80 1.70 -24.45
N GLU A 237 -4.25 2.17 -23.29
CA GLU A 237 -5.45 3.01 -23.11
C GLU A 237 -5.15 4.54 -23.05
N VAL A 238 -4.05 5.02 -23.64
CA VAL A 238 -3.33 6.17 -23.05
C VAL A 238 -3.03 7.34 -23.99
N ARG A 239 -2.87 8.54 -23.40
CA ARG A 239 -2.58 9.83 -24.02
C ARG A 239 -1.08 10.18 -23.97
N GLU A 240 -0.60 10.98 -24.92
CA GLU A 240 0.72 11.60 -24.82
C GLU A 240 0.75 12.60 -23.65
N ALA A 241 1.79 12.54 -22.80
CA ALA A 241 2.04 13.60 -21.83
C ALA A 241 2.44 14.87 -22.60
N SER A 242 1.57 15.88 -22.60
CA SER A 242 1.91 17.20 -23.13
C SER A 242 3.13 17.77 -22.36
N LYS A 243 4.16 18.13 -23.13
CA LYS A 243 5.46 18.63 -22.65
C LYS A 243 5.35 19.91 -21.83
#